data_AF-A0A7Z9WP00-F1
#
_entry.id   AF-A0A7Z9WP00-F1
#
_cell.length_a   1.000
_cell.length_b   1.000
_cell.length_c   1.000
_cell.angle_alpha   90.00
_cell.angle_beta   90.00
_cell.angle_gamma   90.00
#
_symmetry.space_group_name_H-M   'P 1'
#
loop_
_entity.id
_entity.type
_entity.pdbx_description
1 polymer ?
#
loop_
_entity_poly.entity_id
_entity_poly.type
_entity_poly.pdbx_seq_one_letter_code
_entity_poly.pdbx_strand_id
1 'polypeptide(L)'
;HRDADLDRGVAADVMSHKVIAISPDAPLDEAIHIMVEKRIRFLVVTEEGPEGRTPVGVLSTTDVIRHLRGPKWMWYHPENALIARPRVRQDRGTRN
;
A
#
# COMPACT_ATOMS: atom_id res chain seq x y z
N HIS A 1 28.57 6.95 -19.86
CA HIS A 1 28.66 5.62 -20.52
C HIS A 1 27.43 4.71 -20.30
N ARG A 2 26.31 5.15 -19.70
CA ARG A 2 25.15 4.27 -19.39
C ARG A 2 23.95 4.39 -20.33
N ASP A 3 23.98 5.28 -21.31
CA ASP A 3 22.80 5.57 -22.13
C ASP A 3 22.78 4.78 -23.45
N ALA A 4 23.91 4.21 -23.88
CA ALA A 4 24.02 3.52 -25.17
C ALA A 4 23.48 2.07 -25.18
N ASP A 5 23.16 1.50 -24.01
CA ASP A 5 22.73 0.09 -23.87
C ASP A 5 21.21 -0.08 -23.66
N LEU A 6 20.48 1.02 -23.49
CA LEU A 6 19.01 0.98 -23.34
C LEU A 6 18.29 0.66 -24.65
N ASP A 7 18.93 0.88 -25.80
CA ASP A 7 18.37 0.63 -27.14
C ASP A 7 18.35 -0.86 -27.53
N ARG A 8 19.00 -1.75 -26.76
CA ARG A 8 19.14 -3.19 -27.09
C ARG A 8 18.68 -4.16 -26.00
N GLY A 9 18.44 -3.69 -24.78
CA GLY A 9 17.97 -4.53 -23.67
C GLY A 9 16.46 -4.73 -23.70
N VAL A 10 15.99 -5.94 -23.33
CA VAL A 10 14.56 -6.21 -23.13
C VAL A 10 14.20 -6.08 -21.65
N ALA A 11 12.93 -5.81 -21.35
CA ALA A 11 12.46 -5.69 -19.96
C ALA A 11 12.76 -6.95 -19.12
N ALA A 12 12.79 -8.12 -19.77
CA ALA A 12 13.15 -9.39 -19.13
C ALA A 12 14.58 -9.41 -18.57
N ASP A 13 15.50 -8.61 -19.11
CA ASP A 13 16.90 -8.55 -18.68
C ASP A 13 17.08 -7.81 -17.35
N VAL A 14 16.13 -6.94 -17.00
CA VAL A 14 16.22 -6.06 -15.83
C VAL A 14 15.11 -6.26 -14.80
N MET A 15 14.11 -7.10 -15.10
CA MET A 15 13.02 -7.41 -14.18
C MET A 15 13.47 -8.28 -13.01
N SER A 16 12.76 -8.21 -11.88
CA SER A 16 12.94 -9.16 -10.78
C SER A 16 12.17 -10.45 -11.04
N HIS A 17 12.85 -11.60 -11.09
CA HIS A 17 12.22 -12.89 -11.35
C HIS A 17 11.40 -13.45 -10.18
N LYS A 18 11.71 -13.07 -8.94
CA LYS A 18 11.00 -13.51 -7.74
C LYS A 18 10.05 -12.42 -7.26
N VAL A 19 8.88 -12.38 -7.86
CA VAL A 19 7.84 -11.41 -7.50
C VAL A 19 7.03 -11.95 -6.33
N ILE A 20 6.87 -11.13 -5.29
CA ILE A 20 6.01 -11.45 -4.17
C ILE A 20 4.59 -11.00 -4.51
N ALA A 21 3.66 -11.94 -4.45
CA ALA A 21 2.27 -11.73 -4.80
C ALA A 21 1.37 -11.82 -3.57
N ILE A 22 0.21 -11.16 -3.63
CA ILE A 22 -0.82 -11.17 -2.59
C ILE A 22 -2.22 -11.26 -3.22
N SER A 23 -3.16 -11.89 -2.53
CA SER A 23 -4.58 -11.93 -2.96
C SER A 23 -5.20 -10.53 -2.90
N PRO A 24 -6.13 -10.16 -3.81
CA PRO A 24 -6.90 -8.93 -3.67
C PRO A 24 -7.79 -8.89 -2.43
N ASP A 25 -8.17 -10.05 -1.89
CA ASP A 25 -8.99 -10.17 -0.68
C ASP A 25 -8.14 -10.16 0.61
N ALA A 26 -6.81 -10.11 0.49
CA ALA A 26 -5.93 -10.11 1.64
C ALA A 26 -6.05 -8.79 2.44
N PRO A 27 -6.02 -8.86 3.78
CA PRO A 27 -6.00 -7.67 4.63
C PRO A 27 -4.82 -6.72 4.32
N LEU A 28 -5.07 -5.41 4.44
CA LEU A 28 -4.05 -4.40 4.14
C LEU A 28 -2.86 -4.46 5.11
N ASP A 29 -3.09 -4.82 6.37
CA ASP A 29 -2.04 -5.01 7.38
C ASP A 29 -1.11 -6.18 7.05
N GLU A 30 -1.64 -7.26 6.46
CA GLU A 30 -0.83 -8.36 5.92
C GLU A 30 0.08 -7.86 4.78
N ALA A 31 -0.47 -7.09 3.83
CA ALA A 31 0.32 -6.49 2.75
C ALA A 31 1.46 -5.61 3.28
N ILE A 32 1.16 -4.76 4.29
CA ILE A 32 2.15 -3.91 4.96
C ILE A 32 3.22 -4.76 5.63
N HIS A 33 2.81 -5.81 6.36
CA HIS A 33 3.72 -6.70 7.05
C HIS A 33 4.71 -7.37 6.08
N ILE A 34 4.21 -7.90 4.96
CA ILE A 34 5.04 -8.50 3.91
C ILE A 34 6.02 -7.46 3.34
N MET A 35 5.56 -6.24 3.02
CA MET A 35 6.42 -5.18 2.50
C MET A 35 7.57 -4.85 3.47
N VAL A 36 7.28 -4.75 4.76
CA VAL A 36 8.27 -4.46 5.81
C VAL A 36 9.25 -5.62 5.99
N GLU A 37 8.75 -6.84 6.18
CA GLU A 37 9.59 -8.01 6.43
C GLU A 37 10.52 -8.32 5.25
N LYS A 38 9.98 -8.26 4.03
CA LYS A 38 10.72 -8.57 2.81
C LYS A 38 11.52 -7.38 2.28
N ARG A 39 11.39 -6.21 2.90
CA ARG A 39 12.02 -4.94 2.50
C ARG A 39 11.75 -4.58 1.04
N ILE A 40 10.51 -4.78 0.60
CA ILE A 40 10.05 -4.49 -0.76
C ILE A 40 9.01 -3.37 -0.76
N ARG A 41 8.92 -2.66 -1.89
CA ARG A 41 8.00 -1.51 -2.03
C ARG A 41 6.74 -1.83 -2.84
N PHE A 42 6.70 -2.99 -3.49
CA PHE A 42 5.66 -3.35 -4.43
C PHE A 42 5.26 -4.81 -4.21
N LEU A 43 3.95 -5.06 -4.22
CA LEU A 43 3.35 -6.38 -4.30
C LEU A 43 2.57 -6.46 -5.61
N VAL A 44 2.65 -7.60 -6.29
CA VAL A 44 1.71 -7.88 -7.38
C VAL A 44 0.45 -8.48 -6.76
N VAL A 45 -0.70 -7.91 -7.10
CA VAL A 45 -1.98 -8.45 -6.66
C VAL A 45 -2.40 -9.50 -7.68
N THR A 46 -2.67 -10.72 -7.22
CA THR A 46 -3.00 -11.85 -8.08
C THR A 46 -4.23 -12.60 -7.61
N GLU A 47 -5.07 -13.02 -8.54
CA GLU A 47 -6.21 -13.91 -8.29
C GLU A 47 -5.89 -15.32 -8.77
N GLU A 48 -6.42 -16.32 -8.07
CA GLU A 48 -6.39 -17.71 -8.53
C GLU A 48 -7.63 -17.95 -9.40
N GLY A 49 -7.43 -18.37 -10.65
CA GLY A 49 -8.49 -18.69 -11.60
C GLY A 49 -8.35 -20.10 -12.18
N PRO A 50 -9.24 -20.47 -13.12
CA PRO A 50 -9.21 -21.78 -13.78
C PRO A 50 -7.89 -22.07 -14.51
N GLU A 51 -7.22 -21.02 -14.99
CA GLU A 51 -5.93 -21.11 -15.70
C GLU A 51 -4.73 -20.85 -14.77
N GLY A 52 -4.97 -20.79 -13.46
CA GLY A 52 -3.99 -20.53 -12.42
C GLY A 52 -3.92 -19.05 -12.02
N ARG A 53 -2.77 -18.65 -11.51
CA ARG A 53 -2.56 -17.33 -10.91
C ARG A 53 -2.46 -16.24 -11.97
N THR A 54 -3.37 -15.27 -11.91
CA THR A 54 -3.45 -14.15 -12.85
C THR A 54 -3.18 -12.83 -12.14
N PRO A 55 -2.27 -11.96 -12.63
CA PRO A 55 -2.05 -10.64 -12.07
C PRO A 55 -3.23 -9.70 -12.40
N VAL A 56 -3.79 -9.08 -11.36
CA VAL A 56 -4.93 -8.14 -11.47
C VAL A 56 -4.56 -6.71 -11.09
N GLY A 57 -3.40 -6.50 -10.46
CA GLY A 57 -2.93 -5.16 -10.10
C GLY A 57 -1.55 -5.13 -9.45
N VAL A 58 -1.15 -3.93 -9.02
CA VAL A 58 0.08 -3.69 -8.27
C VAL A 58 -0.25 -2.79 -7.09
N LEU A 59 0.20 -3.17 -5.89
CA LEU A 59 0.09 -2.37 -4.68
C LEU A 59 1.47 -1.83 -4.30
N SER A 60 1.61 -0.50 -4.22
CA SER A 60 2.85 0.14 -3.78
C SER A 60 2.76 0.68 -2.36
N THR A 61 3.92 0.88 -1.71
CA THR A 61 4.00 1.59 -0.43
C THR A 61 3.39 3.00 -0.51
N THR A 62 3.43 3.66 -1.68
CA THR A 62 2.82 4.99 -1.86
C THR A 62 1.29 4.91 -1.80
N ASP A 63 0.69 3.86 -2.35
CA ASP A 63 -0.76 3.65 -2.32
C ASP A 63 -1.23 3.38 -0.88
N VAL A 64 -0.48 2.56 -0.14
CA VAL A 64 -0.69 2.35 1.31
C VAL A 64 -0.64 3.68 2.05
N ILE A 65 0.40 4.50 1.86
CA ILE A 65 0.53 5.79 2.52
C ILE A 65 -0.62 6.73 2.14
N ARG A 66 -1.02 6.78 0.86
CA ARG A 66 -2.16 7.59 0.40
C ARG A 66 -3.47 7.15 1.04
N HIS A 67 -3.66 5.84 1.22
CA HIS A 67 -4.84 5.29 1.88
C HIS A 67 -4.88 5.60 3.38
N LEU A 68 -3.73 5.50 4.07
CA LEU A 68 -3.63 5.79 5.51
C LEU A 68 -3.65 7.29 5.83
N ARG A 69 -3.33 8.14 4.85
CA ARG A 69 -3.39 9.59 5.03
C ARG A 69 -4.85 10.01 5.19
N GLY A 70 -5.21 10.38 6.43
CA GLY A 70 -6.34 11.26 6.69
C GLY A 70 -6.27 12.51 5.81
N PRO A 71 -7.39 13.26 5.69
CA PRO A 71 -7.56 14.26 4.65
C PRO A 71 -6.40 15.25 4.53
N LYS A 72 -6.08 15.64 3.28
CA LYS A 72 -4.90 16.40 2.85
C LYS A 72 -4.60 17.66 3.69
N TRP A 73 -5.61 18.25 4.34
CA TRP A 73 -5.48 19.41 5.22
C TRP A 73 -4.72 19.12 6.53
N MET A 74 -4.63 17.87 6.99
CA MET A 74 -3.87 17.51 8.19
C MET A 74 -2.34 17.68 8.03
N TRP A 75 -1.84 17.72 6.79
CA TRP A 75 -0.40 17.80 6.49
C TRP A 75 0.14 19.24 6.34
N TYR A 76 -0.70 20.27 6.53
CA TYR A 76 -0.32 21.67 6.34
C TYR A 76 -0.62 22.60 7.53
N HIS A 77 -0.88 22.08 8.73
CA HIS A 77 -1.01 22.91 9.94
C HIS A 77 0.22 22.76 10.85
N PRO A 78 1.14 23.73 10.86
CA PRO A 78 2.29 23.73 11.78
C PRO A 78 1.89 23.81 13.27
N GLU A 79 0.65 24.15 13.60
CA GLU A 79 0.17 24.30 14.99
C GLU A 79 -0.59 23.11 15.61
N ASN A 80 -0.84 21.99 14.90
CA ASN A 80 -1.85 21.00 15.33
C ASN A 80 -1.35 19.70 15.99
N ALA A 81 -0.15 19.65 16.55
CA ALA A 81 0.37 18.46 17.23
C ALA A 81 -0.39 18.05 18.53
N LEU A 82 -1.36 18.84 19.02
CA LEU A 82 -2.00 18.62 20.33
C LEU A 82 -3.53 18.37 20.33
N ILE A 83 -4.22 18.39 19.18
CA ILE A 83 -5.71 18.44 19.16
C ILE A 83 -6.39 17.18 18.60
N ALA A 84 -5.64 16.14 18.22
CA ALA A 84 -6.26 14.89 17.77
C ALA A 84 -6.69 13.98 18.95
N ARG A 85 -7.69 14.42 19.73
CA ARG A 85 -8.50 13.51 20.55
C ARG A 85 -9.88 13.37 19.93
N PRO A 86 -10.30 12.18 19.50
CA PRO A 86 -11.68 11.98 19.11
C PRO A 86 -12.54 12.16 20.37
N ARG A 87 -13.47 13.12 20.35
CA ARG A 87 -14.37 13.38 21.46
C ARG A 87 -15.36 12.21 21.55
N VAL A 88 -15.10 11.28 22.46
CA VAL A 88 -16.04 10.20 22.82
C VAL A 88 -17.33 10.84 23.30
N ARG A 89 -18.42 10.66 22.54
CA ARG A 89 -19.76 11.08 22.92
C ARG A 89 -20.27 10.10 23.99
N GLN A 90 -20.12 10.45 25.27
CA GLN A 90 -20.86 9.76 26.33
C GLN A 90 -22.33 10.17 26.22
N ASP A 91 -23.17 9.32 25.65
CA ASP A 91 -24.61 9.42 25.87
C ASP A 91 -24.89 8.90 27.29
N ARG A 92 -24.99 9.83 28.25
CA ARG A 92 -25.57 9.54 29.55
C ARG A 92 -27.07 9.55 29.39
N GLY A 93 -27.69 8.40 29.65
CA GLY A 93 -29.13 8.29 29.77
C GLY A 93 -29.71 9.33 30.72
N THR A 94 -30.81 9.93 30.30
CA THR A 94 -31.77 10.56 31.19
C THR A 94 -32.98 9.63 31.29
N ARG A 95 -33.11 9.00 32.46
CA ARG A 95 -34.42 8.70 33.02
C ARG A 95 -35.13 10.03 33.26
N ASN A 96 -36.33 10.20 32.73
CA ASN A 96 -37.55 10.28 33.53
C ASN A 96 -38.75 10.08 32.60
#